data_AF-A0A969G6Y5-F1
#
_entry.id   AF-A0A969G6Y5-F1
#
_cell.length_a   1.000
_cell.length_b   1.000
_cell.length_c   1.000
_cell.angle_alpha   90.00
_cell.angle_beta   90.00
_cell.angle_gamma   90.00
#
_symmetry.space_group_name_H-M   'P 1'
#
loop_
_entity.id
_entity.type
_entity.pdbx_description
1 polymer ?
#
loop_
_entity_poly.entity_id
_entity_poly.type
_entity_poly.pdbx_seq_one_letter_code
_entity_poly.pdbx_strand_id
1 'polypeptide(L)'
;MKAIKQLKFSIPSDLDALGNLLATFNSLKMDFIPEQDWLESQLALAEAFTNAVRHAHKNLDSSTQIEINIQIFRSYLEIYVWDHGESFDLIGLLEVLEKWI
;
A
#
# COMPACT_ATOMS: atom_id res chain seq x y z
N MET A 1 -16.31 7.62 -13.58
CA MET A 1 -16.82 6.22 -13.54
C MET A 1 -17.10 5.85 -12.08
N LYS A 2 -18.00 4.90 -11.80
CA LYS A 2 -18.32 4.46 -10.44
C LYS A 2 -17.64 3.11 -10.16
N ALA A 3 -16.99 2.97 -9.01
CA ALA A 3 -16.41 1.70 -8.59
C ALA A 3 -17.51 0.63 -8.40
N ILE A 4 -17.19 -0.61 -8.76
CA ILE A 4 -18.04 -1.79 -8.56
C ILE A 4 -18.01 -2.20 -7.09
N LYS A 5 -16.81 -2.16 -6.50
CA LYS A 5 -16.55 -2.43 -5.09
C LYS A 5 -15.54 -1.41 -4.59
N GLN A 6 -15.76 -0.90 -3.39
CA GLN A 6 -14.80 0.00 -2.75
C GLN A 6 -14.71 -0.31 -1.25
N LEU A 7 -13.54 -0.15 -0.69
CA LEU A 7 -13.30 -0.27 0.74
C LEU A 7 -12.31 0.81 1.16
N LYS A 8 -12.67 1.59 2.19
CA LYS A 8 -11.81 2.59 2.81
C LYS A 8 -11.74 2.32 4.30
N PHE A 9 -10.53 2.23 4.85
CA PHE A 9 -10.29 1.97 6.27
C PHE A 9 -8.93 2.50 6.70
N SER A 10 -8.73 2.59 8.01
CA SER A 10 -7.43 2.90 8.62
C SER A 10 -6.92 1.66 9.34
N ILE A 11 -5.61 1.46 9.28
CA ILE A 11 -4.93 0.34 9.93
C ILE A 11 -3.71 0.88 10.69
N PRO A 12 -3.36 0.33 11.87
CA PRO A 12 -2.15 0.71 12.58
C PRO A 12 -0.88 0.50 11.75
N SER A 13 0.10 1.35 11.97
CA SER A 13 1.41 1.32 11.37
C SER A 13 2.29 0.25 12.01
N ASP A 14 1.85 -1.00 11.87
CA ASP A 14 2.48 -2.18 12.44
C ASP A 14 2.61 -3.27 11.38
N LEU A 15 3.79 -3.88 11.27
CA LEU A 15 4.03 -4.98 10.33
C LEU A 15 3.17 -6.20 10.65
N ASP A 16 2.79 -6.40 11.92
CA ASP A 16 1.90 -7.49 12.32
C ASP A 16 0.48 -7.32 11.73
N ALA A 17 0.12 -6.10 11.32
CA ALA A 17 -1.15 -5.81 10.68
C ALA A 17 -1.20 -6.23 9.19
N LEU A 18 -0.05 -6.53 8.56
CA LEU A 18 0.04 -6.88 7.14
C LEU A 18 -0.82 -8.11 6.78
N GLY A 19 -0.83 -9.14 7.62
CA GLY A 19 -1.65 -10.34 7.38
C GLY A 19 -3.15 -10.01 7.29
N ASN A 20 -3.64 -9.15 8.19
CA ASN A 20 -5.03 -8.70 8.20
C ASN A 20 -5.35 -7.80 7.00
N LEU A 21 -4.41 -6.96 6.59
CA LEU A 21 -4.53 -6.12 5.39
C LEU A 21 -4.70 -6.98 4.13
N LEU A 22 -3.84 -7.98 3.93
CA LEU A 22 -3.91 -8.85 2.75
C LEU A 22 -5.14 -9.76 2.76
N ALA A 23 -5.56 -10.25 3.94
CA ALA A 23 -6.81 -10.99 4.08
C ALA A 23 -8.02 -10.12 3.71
N THR A 24 -8.04 -8.87 4.18
CA THR A 24 -9.08 -7.90 3.84
C THR A 24 -9.10 -7.61 2.35
N PHE A 25 -7.94 -7.37 1.74
CA PHE A 25 -7.81 -7.20 0.29
C PHE A 25 -8.38 -8.41 -0.45
N ASN A 26 -7.97 -9.63 -0.11
CA ASN A 26 -8.43 -10.88 -0.74
C ASN A 26 -9.94 -11.09 -0.69
N SER A 27 -10.62 -10.60 0.35
CA SER A 27 -12.10 -10.63 0.42
C SER A 27 -12.79 -9.77 -0.67
N LEU A 28 -12.03 -8.88 -1.33
CA LEU A 28 -12.49 -8.03 -2.41
C LEU A 28 -12.37 -8.67 -3.80
N LYS A 29 -11.64 -9.79 -3.94
CA LYS A 29 -11.43 -10.45 -5.23
C LYS A 29 -12.76 -10.76 -5.91
N MET A 30 -12.82 -10.49 -7.21
CA MET A 30 -13.97 -10.81 -8.07
C MET A 30 -13.54 -11.76 -9.18
N ASP A 31 -14.45 -12.64 -9.62
CA ASP A 31 -14.14 -13.71 -10.57
C ASP A 31 -13.59 -13.24 -11.92
N PHE A 32 -13.92 -12.00 -12.33
CA PHE A 32 -13.46 -11.44 -13.59
C PHE A 32 -12.01 -10.91 -13.53
N ILE A 33 -11.42 -10.79 -12.34
CA ILE A 33 -10.05 -10.29 -12.18
C ILE A 33 -9.09 -11.49 -12.34
N PRO A 34 -8.16 -11.43 -13.31
CA PRO A 34 -7.16 -12.48 -13.49
C PRO A 34 -6.36 -12.71 -12.21
N GLU A 35 -6.03 -13.97 -11.94
CA GLU A 35 -5.30 -14.34 -10.72
C GLU A 35 -3.92 -13.68 -10.64
N GLN A 36 -3.22 -13.58 -11.77
CA GLN A 36 -1.93 -12.91 -11.84
C GLN A 36 -2.03 -11.43 -11.45
N ASP A 37 -2.93 -10.67 -12.10
CA ASP A 37 -3.15 -9.25 -11.80
C ASP A 37 -3.50 -9.03 -10.32
N TRP A 38 -4.27 -9.96 -9.73
CA TRP A 38 -4.63 -9.92 -8.32
C TRP A 38 -3.43 -10.15 -7.39
N LEU A 39 -2.57 -11.13 -7.70
CA LEU A 39 -1.35 -11.41 -6.94
C LEU A 39 -0.34 -10.26 -7.04
N GLU A 40 -0.15 -9.69 -8.22
CA GLU A 40 0.72 -8.53 -8.43
C GLU A 40 0.20 -7.30 -7.67
N SER A 41 -1.12 -7.09 -7.67
CA SER A 41 -1.76 -6.02 -6.87
C SER A 41 -1.61 -6.24 -5.36
N GLN A 42 -1.67 -7.49 -4.90
CA GLN A 42 -1.44 -7.85 -3.50
C GLN A 42 0.01 -7.56 -3.08
N LEU A 43 0.98 -7.87 -3.94
CA LEU A 43 2.39 -7.54 -3.72
C LEU A 43 2.59 -6.02 -3.65
N ALA A 44 2.02 -5.26 -4.60
CA ALA A 44 2.11 -3.81 -4.61
C ALA A 44 1.53 -3.17 -3.33
N LEU A 45 0.38 -3.69 -2.84
CA LEU A 45 -0.20 -3.26 -1.56
C LEU A 45 0.71 -3.58 -0.37
N ALA A 46 1.30 -4.78 -0.35
CA ALA A 46 2.22 -5.17 0.71
C ALA A 46 3.45 -4.26 0.74
N GLU A 47 4.07 -4.01 -0.41
CA GLU A 47 5.23 -3.12 -0.54
C GLU A 47 4.89 -1.69 -0.10
N ALA A 48 3.80 -1.12 -0.61
CA ALA A 48 3.36 0.23 -0.23
C ALA A 48 3.10 0.36 1.28
N PHE A 49 2.41 -0.61 1.89
CA PHE A 49 2.18 -0.63 3.33
C PHE A 49 3.48 -0.76 4.12
N THR A 50 4.37 -1.68 3.74
CA THR A 50 5.66 -1.84 4.41
C THR A 50 6.54 -0.60 4.28
N ASN A 51 6.46 0.12 3.16
CA ASN A 51 7.15 1.38 2.97
C ASN A 51 6.64 2.46 3.93
N ALA A 52 5.33 2.59 4.08
CA ALA A 52 4.73 3.49 5.06
C ALA A 52 5.20 3.16 6.48
N VAL A 53 5.13 1.89 6.90
CA VAL A 53 5.52 1.46 8.26
C VAL A 53 7.01 1.66 8.52
N ARG A 54 7.88 1.20 7.59
CA ARG A 54 9.32 1.15 7.82
C ARG A 54 10.04 2.46 7.54
N HIS A 55 9.53 3.26 6.62
CA HIS A 55 10.20 4.46 6.15
C HIS A 55 9.49 5.72 6.64
N ALA A 56 8.24 5.94 6.25
CA ALA A 56 7.52 7.16 6.61
C ALA A 56 7.28 7.26 8.14
N HIS A 57 6.86 6.17 8.76
CA HIS A 57 6.50 6.13 10.18
C HIS A 57 7.62 5.62 11.09
N LYS A 58 8.87 5.53 10.60
CA LYS A 58 10.01 4.94 11.32
C LYS A 58 10.20 5.47 12.76
N ASN A 59 9.93 6.76 12.97
CA ASN A 59 10.10 7.45 14.24
C ASN A 59 8.76 7.82 14.91
N LEU A 60 7.64 7.29 14.40
CA LEU A 60 6.30 7.51 14.93
C LEU A 60 5.84 6.28 15.73
N ASP A 61 4.79 6.45 16.53
CA ASP A 61 4.22 5.37 17.34
C ASP A 61 3.55 4.31 16.44
N SER A 62 3.55 3.03 16.82
CA SER A 62 2.91 1.97 16.01
C SER A 62 1.38 2.11 15.93
N SER A 63 0.76 2.88 16.83
CA SER A 63 -0.65 3.27 16.74
C SER A 63 -0.93 4.33 15.66
N THR A 64 0.11 4.92 15.05
CA THR A 64 -0.02 5.84 13.91
C THR A 64 -0.81 5.15 12.80
N GLN A 65 -1.80 5.84 12.24
CA GLN A 65 -2.71 5.22 11.27
C GLN A 65 -2.20 5.41 9.84
N ILE A 66 -2.33 4.35 9.04
CA ILE A 66 -2.20 4.38 7.58
C ILE A 66 -3.61 4.27 7.00
N GLU A 67 -4.00 5.20 6.14
CA GLU A 67 -5.26 5.10 5.42
C GLU A 67 -5.08 4.21 4.18
N ILE A 68 -6.02 3.30 3.96
CA ILE A 68 -6.08 2.42 2.80
C ILE A 68 -7.41 2.63 2.10
N ASN A 69 -7.37 2.73 0.77
CA ASN A 69 -8.55 2.78 -0.08
C ASN A 69 -8.32 1.89 -1.29
N ILE A 70 -9.25 0.97 -1.52
CA ILE A 70 -9.21 0.02 -2.62
C ILE A 70 -10.48 0.21 -3.42
N GLN A 71 -10.36 0.44 -4.72
CA GLN A 71 -11.48 0.65 -5.63
C GLN A 71 -11.36 -0.26 -6.85
N ILE A 72 -12.34 -1.12 -7.06
CA ILE A 72 -12.40 -2.05 -8.20
C ILE A 72 -13.33 -1.49 -9.26
N PHE A 73 -12.82 -1.35 -10.48
CA PHE A 73 -13.58 -0.98 -11.67
C PHE A 73 -13.64 -2.16 -12.65
N ARG A 74 -14.39 -2.02 -13.75
CA ARG A 74 -14.53 -3.10 -14.74
C ARG A 74 -13.22 -3.44 -15.46
N SER A 75 -12.32 -2.48 -15.57
CA SER A 75 -11.11 -2.59 -16.40
C SER A 75 -9.83 -2.23 -15.66
N TYR A 76 -9.91 -1.81 -14.40
CA TYR A 76 -8.74 -1.45 -13.60
C TYR A 76 -9.05 -1.54 -12.10
N LEU A 77 -7.99 -1.60 -11.30
CA LEU A 77 -8.00 -1.54 -9.86
C LEU A 77 -7.22 -0.29 -9.44
N GLU A 78 -7.73 0.45 -8.47
CA GLU A 78 -6.97 1.50 -7.79
C GLU A 78 -6.74 1.08 -6.35
N ILE A 79 -5.50 1.18 -5.91
CA ILE A 79 -5.09 1.02 -4.52
C ILE A 79 -4.40 2.32 -4.16
N TYR A 80 -4.80 2.90 -3.04
CA TYR A 80 -4.01 3.95 -2.46
C TYR A 80 -3.77 3.74 -0.97
N VAL A 81 -2.61 4.23 -0.56
CA VAL A 81 -1.98 4.07 0.74
C VAL A 81 -1.49 5.45 1.12
N TRP A 82 -2.02 6.00 2.21
CA TRP A 82 -1.67 7.34 2.69
C TRP A 82 -1.03 7.21 4.05
N ASP A 83 0.22 7.63 4.12
CA ASP A 83 1.00 7.79 5.33
C ASP A 83 1.27 9.27 5.61
N HIS A 84 1.88 9.56 6.76
CA HIS A 84 2.42 10.87 7.07
C HIS A 84 3.72 10.72 7.84
N GLY A 85 4.71 11.53 7.54
CA GLY A 85 5.99 11.42 8.21
C GLY A 85 7.05 12.28 7.55
N GLU A 86 8.30 11.91 7.77
CA GLU A 86 9.41 12.55 7.08
C GLU A 86 9.33 12.27 5.57
N SER A 87 9.50 13.31 4.77
CA SER A 87 9.55 13.18 3.32
C SER A 87 10.75 12.35 2.88
N PHE A 88 10.56 11.53 1.86
CA PHE A 88 11.65 10.81 1.22
C PHE A 88 12.58 11.76 0.45
N ASP A 89 13.86 11.80 0.85
CA ASP A 89 14.89 12.57 0.14
C ASP A 89 15.37 11.84 -1.12
N LEU A 90 14.60 12.01 -2.20
CA LEU A 90 14.92 11.43 -3.50
C LEU A 90 16.24 11.96 -4.06
N ILE A 91 16.53 13.25 -3.87
CA ILE A 91 17.72 13.90 -4.42
C ILE A 91 18.96 13.31 -3.75
N GLY A 92 18.97 13.24 -2.41
CA GLY A 92 20.05 12.62 -1.66
C GLY A 92 20.28 11.16 -2.03
N LEU A 93 19.22 10.38 -2.29
CA LEU A 93 19.39 9.00 -2.75
C LEU A 93 20.07 8.93 -4.13
N LEU A 94 19.64 9.75 -5.10
CA LEU A 94 20.21 9.76 -6.45
C LEU A 94 21.69 10.13 -6.43
N GLU A 95 22.09 11.14 -5.64
CA GLU A 95 23.49 11.53 -5.49
C GLU A 95 24.36 10.43 -4.88
N VAL A 96 23.80 9.61 -3.98
CA VAL A 96 24.49 8.44 -3.45
C VAL A 96 24.67 7.40 -4.54
N LEU A 97 23.62 7.05 -5.29
CA LEU A 97 23.65 6.01 -6.32
C LEU A 97 24.58 6.37 -7.49
N GLU A 98 24.65 7.64 -7.89
CA GLU A 98 25.58 8.10 -8.93
C GLU A 98 27.05 7.90 -8.56
N LYS A 99 27.40 7.87 -7.26
CA LYS A 99 28.78 7.58 -6.83
C LYS A 99 29.18 6.11 -6.99
N TRP A 100 28.22 5.23 -7.26
CA TRP A 100 28.42 3.79 -7.45
C TRP A 100 28.35 3.35 -8.91
N ILE A 101 28.19 4.29 -9.84
CA ILE A 101 28.21 4.10 -11.30
C ILE A 101 29.49 4.73 -11.86
#